data_AF-A0A5B6U3A4-F1
#
_entry.id   AF-A0A5B6U3A4-F1
#
_cell.length_a   1.000
_cell.length_b   1.000
_cell.length_c   1.000
_cell.angle_alpha   90.00
_cell.angle_beta   90.00
_cell.angle_gamma   90.00
#
_symmetry.space_group_name_H-M   'P 1'
#
loop_
_entity.id
_entity.type
_entity.pdbx_description
1 polymer ?
#
loop_
_entity_poly.entity_id
_entity_poly.type
_entity_poly.pdbx_seq_one_letter_code
_entity_poly.pdbx_strand_id
1 'polypeptide(L)'
;MMIAVASLELLVGILLLVKAATLFPVERTATGPAPDISDEVAQHPVRSIVNSARKIAENLITPPQIEGPDVERVEPRSPLGDLGLATRPKPSMPKDWQETPLYRPVATSSAGFDSMGRKLFISGTQSVEADRVCLFHDSAWPCGQRARAAFNNWIRGRALNCFVPPAVDRFPVAATCRLGKQDVGAWLVSNGWALALPSGIYGKAEATARTAEMGIFGPP
;
A
#
# COMPACT_ATOMS: atom_id res chain seq x y z
N MET A 1 -28.18 14.50 -46.27
CA MET A 1 -26.81 14.07 -46.61
C MET A 1 -25.82 14.12 -45.44
N MET A 2 -26.08 14.81 -44.32
CA MET A 2 -25.18 14.84 -43.16
C MET A 2 -25.28 13.60 -42.23
N ILE A 3 -26.44 12.93 -42.17
CA ILE A 3 -26.66 11.78 -41.26
C ILE A 3 -25.85 10.56 -41.71
N ALA A 4 -25.72 10.33 -43.03
CA ALA A 4 -24.98 9.20 -43.58
C ALA A 4 -23.45 9.29 -43.34
N VAL A 5 -22.92 10.51 -43.22
CA VAL A 5 -21.48 10.74 -42.97
C VAL A 5 -21.15 10.41 -41.52
N ALA A 6 -22.00 10.81 -40.56
CA ALA A 6 -21.80 10.51 -39.14
C ALA A 6 -21.82 9.00 -38.84
N SER A 7 -22.65 8.23 -39.55
CA SER A 7 -22.71 6.77 -39.42
C SER A 7 -21.44 6.10 -39.94
N LEU A 8 -20.85 6.64 -41.01
CA LEU A 8 -19.62 6.12 -41.60
C LEU A 8 -18.40 6.41 -40.70
N GLU A 9 -18.32 7.61 -40.13
CA GLU A 9 -17.27 7.98 -39.16
C GLU A 9 -17.32 7.11 -37.89
N LEU A 10 -18.53 6.79 -37.40
CA LEU A 10 -18.70 5.90 -36.25
C LEU A 10 -18.25 4.47 -36.56
N LEU A 11 -18.58 3.96 -37.75
CA LEU A 11 -18.16 2.63 -38.20
C LEU A 11 -16.64 2.53 -38.39
N VAL A 12 -16.00 3.58 -38.94
CA VAL A 12 -14.53 3.64 -39.08
C VAL A 12 -13.85 3.70 -37.71
N GLY A 13 -14.39 4.48 -36.77
CA GLY A 13 -13.89 4.55 -35.39
C GLY A 13 -13.98 3.21 -34.66
N ILE A 14 -15.10 2.51 -34.78
CA ILE A 14 -15.29 1.16 -34.20
C ILE A 14 -14.30 0.16 -34.83
N LEU A 15 -14.11 0.20 -36.14
CA LEU A 15 -13.18 -0.70 -36.84
C LEU A 15 -11.72 -0.47 -36.41
N LEU A 16 -11.32 0.78 -36.17
CA LEU A 16 -9.99 1.13 -35.67
C LEU A 16 -9.75 0.65 -34.23
N LEU A 17 -10.75 0.73 -33.35
CA LEU A 17 -10.67 0.22 -31.97
C LEU A 17 -10.55 -1.32 -31.94
N VAL A 18 -11.30 -2.02 -32.80
CA VAL A 18 -11.22 -3.48 -32.92
C VAL A 18 -9.84 -3.93 -33.43
N LYS A 19 -9.28 -3.23 -34.43
CA LYS A 19 -7.93 -3.53 -34.93
C LYS A 19 -6.83 -3.28 -33.89
N ALA A 20 -6.96 -2.22 -33.08
CA ALA A 20 -6.02 -1.94 -31.99
C ALA A 20 -6.05 -3.03 -30.91
N ALA A 21 -7.23 -3.56 -30.57
CA ALA A 21 -7.36 -4.65 -29.59
C ALA A 21 -6.69 -5.96 -30.04
N THR A 22 -6.56 -6.19 -31.35
CA THR A 22 -5.84 -7.37 -31.89
C THR A 22 -4.32 -7.22 -31.93
N LEU A 23 -3.80 -5.98 -31.84
CA LEU A 23 -2.37 -5.69 -31.87
C LEU A 23 -1.73 -5.61 -30.47
N PHE A 24 -2.55 -5.42 -29.44
CA PHE A 24 -2.10 -5.37 -28.03
C PHE A 24 -2.84 -6.40 -27.20
N PRO A 25 -2.48 -7.70 -27.29
CA PRO A 25 -2.89 -8.66 -26.28
C PRO A 25 -2.27 -8.21 -24.96
N VAL A 26 -3.09 -7.64 -24.07
CA VAL A 26 -2.71 -7.43 -22.67
C VAL A 26 -2.69 -8.80 -22.04
N GLU A 27 -1.49 -9.37 -21.92
CA GLU A 27 -1.24 -10.57 -21.14
C GLU A 27 -1.66 -10.27 -19.69
N ARG A 28 -2.85 -10.72 -19.29
CA ARG A 28 -3.23 -10.78 -17.88
C ARG A 28 -2.42 -11.91 -17.27
N THR A 29 -1.27 -11.58 -16.71
CA THR A 29 -0.65 -12.45 -15.72
C THR A 29 -1.64 -12.58 -14.56
N ALA A 30 -2.33 -13.71 -14.51
CA ALA A 30 -3.13 -14.11 -13.36
C ALA A 30 -2.18 -14.21 -12.16
N THR A 31 -2.24 -13.23 -11.27
CA THR A 31 -1.63 -13.36 -9.94
C THR A 31 -2.44 -14.40 -9.20
N GLY A 32 -1.83 -15.58 -8.98
CA GLY A 32 -2.39 -16.61 -8.11
C GLY A 32 -2.61 -16.07 -6.68
N PRO A 33 -3.32 -16.82 -5.83
CA PRO A 33 -3.65 -16.38 -4.49
C PRO A 33 -2.37 -16.05 -3.71
N ALA A 34 -2.40 -14.93 -2.98
CA ALA A 34 -1.34 -14.57 -2.06
C ALA A 34 -1.13 -15.71 -1.04
N PRO A 35 0.12 -16.14 -0.78
CA PRO A 35 0.38 -17.18 0.20
C PRO A 35 0.06 -16.64 1.60
N ASP A 36 -0.64 -17.49 2.36
CA ASP A 36 -0.86 -17.33 3.78
C ASP A 36 0.50 -17.27 4.48
N ILE A 37 0.81 -16.16 5.16
CA ILE A 37 2.04 -16.02 5.94
C ILE A 37 1.80 -16.71 7.28
N SER A 38 1.72 -18.03 7.23
CA SER A 38 2.10 -18.88 8.34
C SER A 38 3.62 -19.04 8.32
N ASP A 39 4.25 -19.19 9.49
CA ASP A 39 5.69 -19.34 9.71
C ASP A 39 6.27 -20.63 9.06
N GLU A 40 6.10 -20.79 7.76
CA GLU A 40 6.64 -21.88 6.97
C GLU A 40 7.71 -21.29 6.05
N VAL A 41 8.95 -21.67 6.34
CA VAL A 41 10.16 -21.28 5.63
C VAL A 41 9.96 -21.51 4.13
N ALA A 42 9.78 -20.42 3.38
CA ALA A 42 9.60 -20.46 1.94
C ALA A 42 10.82 -21.12 1.27
N GLN A 43 10.66 -22.37 0.85
CA GLN A 43 11.65 -23.08 0.02
C GLN A 43 11.64 -22.44 -1.37
N HIS A 44 12.59 -21.54 -1.61
CA HIS A 44 12.81 -20.96 -2.92
C HIS A 44 13.45 -22.03 -3.83
N PRO A 45 13.04 -22.15 -5.11
CA PRO A 45 13.71 -23.05 -6.04
C PRO A 45 15.18 -22.67 -6.18
N VAL A 46 16.06 -23.64 -5.97
CA VAL A 46 17.51 -23.49 -6.05
C VAL A 46 17.90 -23.08 -7.47
N ARG A 47 18.19 -21.79 -7.67
CA ARG A 47 18.81 -21.34 -8.91
C ARG A 47 20.28 -21.76 -8.83
N SER A 48 20.69 -22.71 -9.66
CA SER A 48 22.09 -23.12 -9.76
C SER A 48 22.91 -21.95 -10.34
N ILE A 49 23.70 -21.30 -9.49
CA ILE A 49 24.59 -20.19 -9.84
C ILE A 49 26.00 -20.76 -10.00
N VAL A 50 26.23 -21.54 -11.05
CA VAL A 50 27.61 -21.97 -11.36
C VAL A 50 28.34 -20.78 -12.00
N ASN A 51 29.44 -20.35 -11.37
CA ASN A 51 30.41 -19.33 -11.84
C ASN A 51 30.09 -17.82 -11.69
N SER A 52 29.13 -17.35 -10.87
CA SER A 52 28.89 -15.89 -10.75
C SER A 52 29.69 -15.13 -9.67
N ALA A 53 30.53 -15.82 -8.88
CA ALA A 53 31.33 -15.15 -7.86
C ALA A 53 32.44 -14.30 -8.52
N ARG A 54 32.37 -12.98 -8.35
CA ARG A 54 33.41 -12.04 -8.81
C ARG A 54 34.72 -12.34 -8.08
N LYS A 55 35.76 -12.71 -8.83
CA LYS A 55 37.12 -12.90 -8.30
C LYS A 55 37.74 -11.52 -8.00
N ILE A 56 38.41 -11.40 -6.85
CA ILE A 56 39.06 -10.16 -6.39
C ILE A 56 40.52 -10.48 -6.08
N ALA A 57 41.46 -9.68 -6.60
CA ALA A 57 42.90 -9.75 -6.32
C ALA A 57 43.53 -11.12 -6.62
N GLU A 58 43.29 -11.66 -7.81
CA GLU A 58 43.75 -13.00 -8.23
C GLU A 58 45.28 -13.17 -8.24
N ASN A 59 46.03 -12.06 -8.28
CA ASN A 59 47.49 -12.04 -8.24
C ASN A 59 48.07 -12.03 -6.82
N LEU A 60 47.24 -11.84 -5.79
CA LEU A 60 47.66 -11.77 -4.38
C LEU A 60 47.02 -12.86 -3.52
N ILE A 61 45.85 -13.38 -3.93
CA ILE A 61 45.07 -14.33 -3.16
C ILE A 61 44.63 -15.46 -4.09
N THR A 62 45.09 -16.68 -3.82
CA THR A 62 44.65 -17.88 -4.54
C THR A 62 43.17 -18.13 -4.23
N PRO A 63 42.27 -18.13 -5.24
CA PRO A 63 40.87 -18.43 -5.01
C PRO A 63 40.69 -19.87 -4.49
N PRO A 64 39.75 -20.10 -3.54
CA PRO A 64 39.44 -21.45 -3.10
C PRO A 64 38.90 -22.26 -4.28
N GLN A 65 39.36 -23.51 -4.42
CA GLN A 65 38.85 -24.43 -5.42
C GLN A 65 37.50 -24.97 -4.90
N ILE A 66 36.39 -24.53 -5.51
CA ILE A 66 35.05 -25.02 -5.17
C ILE A 66 34.80 -26.23 -6.06
N GLU A 67 34.86 -27.44 -5.48
CA GLU A 67 34.56 -28.68 -6.19
C GLU A 67 33.04 -28.91 -6.22
N GLY A 68 32.46 -28.93 -7.42
CA GLY A 68 31.05 -29.26 -7.66
C GLY A 68 30.14 -28.05 -8.02
N PRO A 69 29.03 -28.29 -8.73
CA PRO A 69 28.07 -27.25 -9.14
C PRO A 69 27.13 -26.77 -8.01
N ASP A 70 27.13 -27.46 -6.87
CA ASP A 70 26.08 -27.30 -5.88
C ASP A 70 26.63 -26.68 -4.59
N VAL A 71 26.68 -25.36 -4.56
CA VAL A 71 26.79 -24.62 -3.30
C VAL A 71 25.44 -24.73 -2.60
N GLU A 72 25.37 -25.57 -1.58
CA GLU A 72 24.17 -25.72 -0.77
C GLU A 72 24.03 -24.50 0.17
N ARG A 73 22.83 -23.93 0.20
CA ARG A 73 22.51 -22.88 1.17
C ARG A 73 22.39 -23.52 2.55
N VAL A 74 23.46 -23.43 3.34
CA VAL A 74 23.41 -23.77 4.76
C VAL A 74 22.60 -22.72 5.50
N GLU A 75 21.76 -23.15 6.43
CA GLU A 75 21.02 -22.24 7.31
C GLU A 75 21.98 -21.27 8.03
N PRO A 76 21.55 -20.02 8.29
CA PRO A 76 22.36 -19.06 9.02
C PRO A 76 22.83 -19.66 10.33
N ARG A 77 24.14 -19.67 10.54
CA ARG A 77 24.73 -20.10 11.82
C ARG A 77 24.11 -19.31 12.97
N SER A 78 23.89 -19.98 14.09
CA SER A 78 23.51 -19.30 15.33
C SER A 78 24.54 -18.19 15.66
N PRO A 79 24.11 -17.06 16.24
CA PRO A 79 25.02 -16.03 16.71
C PRO A 79 26.11 -16.63 17.61
N LEU A 80 27.33 -16.08 17.56
CA LEU A 80 28.47 -16.52 18.36
C LEU A 80 28.32 -16.26 19.88
N GLY A 81 27.16 -15.75 20.30
CA GLY A 81 26.80 -15.40 21.67
C GLY A 81 25.68 -14.37 21.70
N ASP A 82 25.25 -14.00 22.89
CA ASP A 82 24.08 -13.13 23.11
C ASP A 82 24.26 -11.71 22.52
N LEU A 83 25.50 -11.23 22.44
CA LEU A 83 25.82 -9.93 21.82
C LEU A 83 25.64 -9.92 20.29
N GLY A 84 25.56 -11.10 19.66
CA GLY A 84 25.30 -11.22 18.22
C GLY A 84 23.82 -11.16 17.85
N LEU A 85 22.93 -11.15 18.84
CA LEU A 85 21.48 -10.96 18.64
C LEU A 85 21.17 -9.47 18.57
N ALA A 86 20.82 -8.98 17.38
CA ALA A 86 20.28 -7.64 17.25
C ALA A 86 18.96 -7.55 18.03
N THR A 87 18.98 -6.90 19.21
CA THR A 87 17.77 -6.70 20.00
C THR A 87 16.87 -5.72 19.26
N ARG A 88 15.64 -6.16 18.93
CA ARG A 88 14.64 -5.25 18.37
C ARG A 88 14.40 -4.09 19.36
N PRO A 89 14.44 -2.82 18.93
CA PRO A 89 14.07 -1.71 19.79
C PRO A 89 12.69 -1.96 20.39
N LYS A 90 12.58 -1.81 21.72
CA LYS A 90 11.30 -1.93 22.41
C LYS A 90 10.40 -0.78 21.95
N PRO A 91 9.18 -1.04 21.44
CA PRO A 91 8.24 0.03 21.11
C PRO A 91 7.90 0.84 22.35
N SER A 92 7.80 2.17 22.24
CA SER A 92 7.27 3.00 23.31
C SER A 92 5.82 2.63 23.65
N MET A 93 5.52 2.67 24.95
CA MET A 93 4.18 2.38 25.45
C MET A 93 3.25 3.58 25.20
N PRO A 94 1.92 3.36 25.04
CA PRO A 94 0.96 4.45 24.85
C PRO A 94 0.99 5.56 25.91
N LYS A 95 1.53 5.30 27.10
CA LYS A 95 1.71 6.29 28.18
C LYS A 95 2.70 7.41 27.79
N ASP A 96 3.63 7.11 26.90
CA ASP A 96 4.66 8.06 26.46
C ASP A 96 4.24 8.82 25.19
N TRP A 97 3.03 8.55 24.67
CA TRP A 97 2.51 9.18 23.47
C TRP A 97 1.99 10.59 23.79
N GLN A 98 2.15 11.49 22.83
CA GLN A 98 1.76 12.89 22.98
C GLN A 98 1.09 13.38 21.70
N GLU A 99 0.22 14.38 21.85
CA GLU A 99 -0.36 15.05 20.70
C GLU A 99 0.70 15.92 20.02
N THR A 100 1.09 15.55 18.81
CA THR A 100 2.18 16.18 18.06
C THR A 100 1.65 16.70 16.72
N PRO A 101 1.93 17.97 16.36
CA PRO A 101 1.59 18.48 15.03
C PRO A 101 2.53 17.87 13.98
N LEU A 102 1.95 17.24 12.96
CA LEU A 102 2.63 16.62 11.83
C LEU A 102 2.46 17.47 10.58
N TYR A 103 3.55 18.11 10.17
CA TYR A 103 3.57 19.05 9.06
C TYR A 103 3.85 18.37 7.72
N ARG A 104 3.22 18.90 6.65
CA ARG A 104 3.37 18.44 5.26
C ARG A 104 3.04 16.94 5.09
N PRO A 105 1.87 16.49 5.57
CA PRO A 105 1.47 15.10 5.41
C PRO A 105 1.23 14.78 3.92
N VAL A 106 1.61 13.57 3.52
CA VAL A 106 1.41 13.03 2.16
C VAL A 106 0.70 11.69 2.27
N ALA A 107 -0.47 11.55 1.65
CA ALA A 107 -1.23 10.30 1.74
C ALA A 107 -0.54 9.15 0.99
N THR A 108 -0.34 8.04 1.69
CA THR A 108 0.21 6.79 1.16
C THR A 108 -0.89 5.80 0.81
N SER A 109 -2.03 5.84 1.51
CA SER A 109 -3.26 5.10 1.22
C SER A 109 -4.48 5.98 1.45
N SER A 110 -5.70 5.44 1.41
CA SER A 110 -6.91 6.23 1.72
C SER A 110 -7.10 6.56 3.21
N ALA A 111 -6.37 5.89 4.11
CA ALA A 111 -6.37 6.19 5.54
C ALA A 111 -4.96 6.12 6.17
N GLY A 112 -3.93 6.34 5.36
CA GLY A 112 -2.52 6.32 5.77
C GLY A 112 -1.74 7.44 5.10
N PHE A 113 -0.75 7.98 5.81
CA PHE A 113 0.07 9.09 5.35
C PHE A 113 1.48 9.06 5.94
N ASP A 114 2.42 9.65 5.21
CA ASP A 114 3.77 9.92 5.69
C ASP A 114 3.91 11.39 6.06
N SER A 115 4.59 11.69 7.16
CA SER A 115 4.87 13.05 7.60
C SER A 115 6.12 13.09 8.46
N MET A 116 7.02 14.05 8.21
CA MET A 116 8.26 14.24 8.99
C MET A 116 9.10 12.96 9.18
N GLY A 117 9.11 12.07 8.17
CA GLY A 117 9.83 10.79 8.22
C GLY A 117 9.17 9.75 9.14
N ARG A 118 7.85 9.83 9.33
CA ARG A 118 7.04 8.88 10.10
C ARG A 118 5.92 8.38 9.19
N LYS A 119 5.61 7.09 9.27
CA LYS A 119 4.48 6.46 8.59
C LYS A 119 3.32 6.29 9.57
N LEU A 120 2.15 6.81 9.23
CA LEU A 120 0.98 6.80 10.10
C LEU A 120 -0.24 6.24 9.38
N PHE A 121 -1.09 5.58 10.16
CA PHE A 121 -2.42 5.13 9.77
C PHE A 121 -3.44 5.73 10.73
N ILE A 122 -4.64 6.01 10.23
CA ILE A 122 -5.71 6.55 11.06
C ILE A 122 -6.33 5.43 11.88
N SER A 123 -6.18 5.50 13.20
CA SER A 123 -6.72 4.50 14.14
C SER A 123 -8.23 4.35 13.95
N GLY A 124 -8.76 3.14 14.10
CA GLY A 124 -10.19 2.85 13.98
C GLY A 124 -10.74 2.80 12.56
N THR A 125 -9.89 3.00 11.54
CA THR A 125 -10.29 2.95 10.12
C THR A 125 -9.53 1.87 9.36
N GLN A 126 -10.14 1.38 8.29
CA GLN A 126 -9.53 0.48 7.32
C GLN A 126 -9.37 1.22 5.99
N SER A 127 -8.15 1.19 5.44
CA SER A 127 -7.87 1.77 4.12
C SER A 127 -8.65 1.02 3.03
N VAL A 128 -9.03 1.77 2.00
CA VAL A 128 -9.48 1.22 0.73
C VAL A 128 -8.23 0.85 -0.07
N GLU A 129 -8.16 -0.40 -0.51
CA GLU A 129 -7.05 -0.88 -1.34
C GLU A 129 -6.89 -0.02 -2.60
N ALA A 130 -5.66 0.30 -2.95
CA ALA A 130 -5.36 1.30 -3.98
C ALA A 130 -5.86 0.87 -5.37
N ASP A 131 -5.84 -0.43 -5.65
CA ASP A 131 -6.30 -1.06 -6.89
C ASP A 131 -7.80 -1.44 -6.85
N ARG A 132 -8.50 -1.14 -5.75
CA ARG A 132 -9.94 -1.44 -5.63
C ARG A 132 -10.72 -0.70 -6.72
N VAL A 133 -11.51 -1.49 -7.45
CA VAL A 133 -12.55 -1.02 -8.37
C VAL A 133 -13.90 -1.18 -7.67
N CYS A 134 -14.70 -0.12 -7.67
CA CYS A 134 -16.06 -0.15 -7.17
C CYS A 134 -17.04 -0.19 -8.33
N LEU A 135 -18.18 -0.83 -8.11
CA LEU A 135 -19.32 -0.85 -9.02
C LEU A 135 -20.41 0.00 -8.41
N PHE A 136 -20.88 0.99 -9.16
CA PHE A 136 -22.07 1.74 -8.83
C PHE A 136 -23.01 1.69 -10.03
N HIS A 137 -24.16 1.02 -9.86
CA HIS A 137 -24.97 0.54 -10.99
C HIS A 137 -24.06 -0.23 -11.98
N ASP A 138 -24.13 0.09 -13.28
CA ASP A 138 -23.33 -0.56 -14.31
C ASP A 138 -21.97 0.13 -14.57
N SER A 139 -21.57 1.08 -13.71
CA SER A 139 -20.33 1.84 -13.86
C SER A 139 -19.24 1.35 -12.91
N ALA A 140 -18.19 0.77 -13.48
CA ALA A 140 -16.96 0.43 -12.77
C ALA A 140 -16.00 1.62 -12.71
N TRP A 141 -15.41 1.90 -11.55
CA TRP A 141 -14.48 3.02 -11.39
C TRP A 141 -13.38 2.77 -10.34
N PRO A 142 -12.20 3.40 -10.47
CA PRO A 142 -11.04 3.15 -9.61
C PRO A 142 -11.19 3.87 -8.26
N CYS A 143 -12.09 3.37 -7.42
CA CYS A 143 -12.44 3.99 -6.16
C CYS A 143 -11.30 4.02 -5.15
N GLY A 144 -10.40 3.03 -5.15
CA GLY A 144 -9.20 3.02 -4.32
C GLY A 144 -8.28 4.21 -4.57
N GLN A 145 -7.93 4.44 -5.83
CA GLN A 145 -7.10 5.58 -6.23
C GLN A 145 -7.75 6.92 -5.89
N ARG A 146 -9.07 7.04 -6.11
CA ARG A 146 -9.82 8.25 -5.79
C ARG A 146 -9.95 8.50 -4.29
N ALA A 147 -10.11 7.46 -3.49
CA ALA A 147 -10.14 7.58 -2.02
C ALA A 147 -8.80 8.09 -1.49
N ARG A 148 -7.67 7.55 -1.97
CA ARG A 148 -6.33 8.08 -1.65
C ARG A 148 -6.17 9.53 -2.11
N ALA A 149 -6.60 9.86 -3.33
CA ALA A 149 -6.51 11.22 -3.86
C ALA A 149 -7.35 12.21 -3.04
N ALA A 150 -8.57 11.82 -2.64
CA ALA A 150 -9.44 12.61 -1.78
C ALA A 150 -8.79 12.88 -0.42
N PHE A 151 -8.23 11.85 0.22
CA PHE A 151 -7.49 12.02 1.46
C PHE A 151 -6.26 12.91 1.28
N ASN A 152 -5.48 12.72 0.22
CA ASN A 152 -4.31 13.55 -0.06
C ASN A 152 -4.67 15.03 -0.28
N ASN A 153 -5.75 15.29 -1.01
CA ASN A 153 -6.23 16.65 -1.26
C ASN A 153 -6.75 17.30 0.03
N TRP A 154 -7.43 16.53 0.87
CA TRP A 154 -7.85 16.96 2.20
C TRP A 154 -6.68 17.05 3.20
N ILE A 155 -5.56 16.43 2.87
CA ILE A 155 -4.24 16.56 3.46
C ILE A 155 -3.56 17.92 3.37
N ARG A 156 -3.72 18.45 2.15
CA ARG A 156 -2.65 19.17 1.47
C ARG A 156 -2.48 20.55 2.06
N GLY A 157 -1.22 20.90 2.37
CA GLY A 157 -0.87 22.20 2.92
C GLY A 157 -1.33 22.42 4.37
N ARG A 158 -1.74 21.36 5.07
CA ARG A 158 -2.25 21.43 6.44
C ARG A 158 -1.36 20.62 7.39
N ALA A 159 -1.50 20.86 8.69
CA ALA A 159 -0.87 20.05 9.73
C ALA A 159 -1.94 19.22 10.45
N LEU A 160 -1.64 17.96 10.70
CA LEU A 160 -2.50 17.08 11.50
C LEU A 160 -1.94 16.97 12.91
N ASN A 161 -2.77 17.17 13.91
CA ASN A 161 -2.41 16.90 15.29
C ASN A 161 -2.72 15.43 15.58
N CYS A 162 -1.69 14.64 15.83
CA CYS A 162 -1.84 13.19 16.05
C CYS A 162 -1.29 12.78 17.40
N PHE A 163 -1.97 11.86 18.08
CA PHE A 163 -1.49 11.25 19.31
C PHE A 163 -0.50 10.13 18.97
N VAL A 164 0.79 10.38 19.19
CA VAL A 164 1.88 9.59 18.61
C VAL A 164 3.01 9.34 19.60
N PRO A 165 3.80 8.25 19.42
CA PRO A 165 4.98 8.02 20.24
C PRO A 165 6.07 9.08 20.02
N PRO A 166 7.07 9.15 20.94
CA PRO A 166 8.22 10.03 20.80
C PRO A 166 8.95 9.88 19.45
N ALA A 167 9.54 10.96 18.95
CA ALA A 167 10.11 11.02 17.60
C ALA A 167 11.30 10.06 17.31
N VAL A 168 11.88 9.47 18.36
CA VAL A 168 12.90 8.41 18.25
C VAL A 168 12.29 7.12 17.70
N ASP A 169 10.98 6.93 17.88
CA ASP A 169 10.22 5.77 17.45
C ASP A 169 9.51 6.07 16.12
N ARG A 170 10.13 5.61 15.03
CA ARG A 170 9.66 5.86 13.65
C ARG A 170 9.04 4.65 12.96
N PHE A 171 8.59 3.66 13.73
CA PHE A 171 7.83 2.54 13.18
C PHE A 171 6.45 3.01 12.70
N PRO A 172 5.81 2.29 11.76
CA PRO A 172 4.44 2.60 11.35
C PRO A 172 3.47 2.51 12.53
N VAL A 173 2.66 3.55 12.74
CA VAL A 173 1.72 3.61 13.87
C VAL A 173 0.29 3.89 13.42
N ALA A 174 -0.67 3.23 14.03
CA ALA A 174 -2.07 3.63 13.99
C ALA A 174 -2.31 4.68 15.09
N ALA A 175 -2.72 5.89 14.72
CA ALA A 175 -2.87 7.02 15.62
C ALA A 175 -4.21 7.73 15.40
N THR A 176 -4.76 8.28 16.48
CA THR A 176 -5.88 9.22 16.38
C THR A 176 -5.33 10.57 15.95
N CYS A 177 -5.90 11.16 14.91
CA CYS A 177 -5.47 12.43 14.34
C CYS A 177 -6.63 13.39 14.19
N ARG A 178 -6.34 14.69 14.31
CA ARG A 178 -7.29 15.79 14.14
C ARG A 178 -6.75 16.83 13.17
N LEU A 179 -7.65 17.40 12.39
CA LEU A 179 -7.40 18.60 11.59
C LEU A 179 -8.18 19.76 12.21
N GLY A 180 -7.50 20.62 12.96
CA GLY A 180 -8.16 21.63 13.80
C GLY A 180 -9.10 20.95 14.80
N LYS A 181 -10.41 21.19 14.67
CA LYS A 181 -11.43 20.55 15.55
C LYS A 181 -11.97 19.23 14.99
N GLN A 182 -11.73 18.91 13.72
CA GLN A 182 -12.30 17.76 13.03
C GLN A 182 -11.49 16.49 13.28
N ASP A 183 -12.17 15.40 13.62
CA ASP A 183 -11.58 14.07 13.70
C ASP A 183 -11.35 13.51 12.28
N VAL A 184 -10.11 13.09 11.98
CA VAL A 184 -9.72 12.64 10.64
C VAL A 184 -10.42 11.33 10.26
N GLY A 185 -10.50 10.37 11.19
CA GLY A 185 -11.13 9.08 10.93
C GLY A 185 -12.63 9.22 10.71
N ALA A 186 -13.29 10.07 11.50
CA ALA A 186 -14.70 10.39 11.31
C ALA A 186 -14.95 11.03 9.94
N TRP A 187 -14.11 12.00 9.53
CA TRP A 187 -14.23 12.62 8.21
C TRP A 187 -14.04 11.59 7.08
N LEU A 188 -12.99 10.77 7.14
CA LEU A 188 -12.71 9.74 6.13
C LEU A 188 -13.87 8.77 5.97
N VAL A 189 -14.38 8.24 7.07
CA VAL A 189 -15.44 7.23 7.05
C VAL A 189 -16.78 7.82 6.64
N SER A 190 -17.15 9.01 7.16
CA SER A 190 -18.42 9.68 6.81
C SER A 190 -18.49 10.16 5.37
N ASN A 191 -17.34 10.41 4.74
CA ASN A 191 -17.27 10.76 3.32
C ASN A 191 -17.05 9.52 2.43
N GLY A 192 -17.02 8.32 3.00
CA GLY A 192 -16.87 7.07 2.26
C GLY A 192 -15.48 6.88 1.64
N TRP A 193 -14.42 7.48 2.18
CA TRP A 193 -13.04 7.30 1.71
C TRP A 193 -12.26 6.25 2.52
N ALA A 194 -12.83 5.74 3.61
CA ALA A 194 -12.33 4.63 4.40
C ALA A 194 -13.51 3.83 4.99
N LEU A 195 -13.25 2.59 5.40
CA LEU A 195 -14.22 1.77 6.14
C LEU A 195 -13.97 1.91 7.64
N ALA A 196 -15.01 1.75 8.47
CA ALA A 196 -14.82 1.64 9.91
C ALA A 196 -14.31 0.23 10.25
N LEU A 197 -13.38 0.13 11.20
CA LEU A 197 -13.08 -1.17 11.80
C LEU A 197 -14.27 -1.63 12.66
N PRO A 198 -14.61 -2.94 12.71
CA PRO A 198 -15.79 -3.45 13.42
C PRO A 198 -15.84 -3.09 14.91
N SER A 199 -14.68 -3.02 15.58
CA SER A 199 -14.52 -2.62 16.98
C SER A 199 -14.26 -1.12 17.17
N GLY A 200 -14.32 -0.34 16.10
CA GLY A 200 -14.00 1.09 16.10
C GLY A 200 -15.19 1.99 16.45
N ILE A 201 -14.89 3.27 16.66
CA ILE A 201 -15.90 4.30 17.02
C ILE A 201 -16.66 4.88 15.81
N TYR A 202 -16.29 4.51 14.58
CA TYR A 202 -16.77 5.16 13.36
C TYR A 202 -17.95 4.45 12.67
N GLY A 203 -18.55 3.43 13.29
CA GLY A 203 -19.67 2.69 12.68
C GLY A 203 -20.86 3.57 12.28
N LYS A 204 -21.20 4.58 13.08
CA LYS A 204 -22.25 5.57 12.73
C LYS A 204 -21.86 6.42 11.52
N ALA A 205 -20.59 6.82 11.42
CA ALA A 205 -20.10 7.59 10.29
C ALA A 205 -20.18 6.77 8.99
N GLU A 206 -19.88 5.47 9.05
CA GLU A 206 -19.98 4.60 7.87
C GLU A 206 -21.44 4.41 7.44
N ALA A 207 -22.35 4.23 8.40
CA ALA A 207 -23.78 4.19 8.11
C ALA A 207 -24.25 5.47 7.39
N THR A 208 -23.77 6.64 7.81
CA THR A 208 -24.02 7.92 7.11
C THR A 208 -23.51 7.87 5.67
N ALA A 209 -22.27 7.43 5.44
CA ALA A 209 -21.69 7.37 4.11
C ALA A 209 -22.44 6.41 3.17
N ARG A 210 -22.91 5.27 3.70
CA ARG A 210 -23.69 4.29 2.93
C ARG A 210 -25.06 4.83 2.56
N THR A 211 -25.79 5.40 3.53
CA THR A 211 -27.14 5.97 3.28
C THR A 211 -27.10 7.15 2.32
N ALA A 212 -26.04 7.95 2.37
CA ALA A 212 -25.87 9.12 1.51
C ALA A 212 -25.09 8.82 0.21
N GLU A 213 -24.78 7.56 -0.08
CA GLU A 213 -24.03 7.15 -1.28
C GLU A 213 -22.74 7.96 -1.47
N MET A 214 -21.95 8.08 -0.40
CA MET A 214 -20.72 8.88 -0.39
C MET A 214 -19.48 8.05 -0.73
N GLY A 215 -18.54 8.66 -1.44
CA GLY A 215 -17.23 8.08 -1.71
C GLY A 215 -17.33 6.74 -2.41
N ILE A 216 -16.73 5.68 -1.84
CA ILE A 216 -16.73 4.34 -2.42
C ILE A 216 -18.11 3.67 -2.46
N PHE A 217 -19.10 4.21 -1.74
CA PHE A 217 -20.48 3.70 -1.74
C PHE A 217 -21.37 4.39 -2.78
N GLY A 218 -20.82 5.40 -3.47
CA GLY A 218 -21.54 6.27 -4.38
C GLY A 218 -21.14 6.16 -5.83
N PRO A 219 -21.69 7.06 -6.67
CA PRO A 219 -21.29 7.17 -8.06
C PRO A 219 -19.84 7.63 -8.20
N PRO A 220 -19.20 7.32 -9.36
CA PRO A 220 -17.95 7.95 -9.73
C PRO A 220 -18.11 9.48 -9.83
#